data_AF-A0A0G0ZQ81-F1
#
_entry.id   AF-A0A0G0ZQ81-F1
#
_cell.length_a   1.000
_cell.length_b   1.000
_cell.length_c   1.000
_cell.angle_alpha   90.00
_cell.angle_beta   90.00
_cell.angle_gamma   90.00
#
_symmetry.space_group_name_H-M   'P 1'
#
loop_
_entity.id
_entity.type
_entity.pdbx_description
1 polymer ?
#
loop_
_entity_poly.entity_id
_entity_poly.type
_entity_poly.pdbx_seq_one_letter_code
_entity_poly.pdbx_strand_id
1 'polypeptide(L)'
;MINNPIPNITSIPNLIQTILEGALKIGMPVVALAVIYCGFLFVFARGNPEKLTKAREALLYTLIGAAILLGSWAIAKMISATVTGLGS
;
A
#
# COMPACT_ATOMS: atom_id res chain seq x y z
N MET A 1 1.88 4.66 -35.87
CA MET A 1 1.90 3.65 -34.78
C MET A 1 2.45 4.35 -33.55
N ILE A 2 1.64 4.55 -32.51
CA ILE A 2 2.10 5.21 -31.28
C ILE A 2 2.93 4.18 -30.52
N ASN A 3 4.24 4.40 -30.42
CA ASN A 3 5.10 3.59 -29.56
C ASN A 3 4.74 3.92 -28.11
N ASN A 4 4.19 2.94 -27.40
CA ASN A 4 4.00 3.03 -25.97
C ASN A 4 5.38 3.16 -25.30
N PRO A 5 5.68 4.25 -24.57
CA PRO A 5 6.97 4.45 -23.90
C PRO A 5 7.20 3.48 -22.73
N ILE A 6 6.22 2.61 -22.44
CA ILE A 6 6.30 1.53 -21.47
C ILE A 6 6.23 0.21 -22.24
N PRO A 7 7.31 -0.60 -22.26
CA PRO A 7 7.32 -1.86 -22.98
C PRO A 7 6.25 -2.81 -22.41
N ASN A 8 5.51 -3.49 -23.30
CA ASN A 8 4.60 -4.60 -22.97
C ASN A 8 3.26 -4.28 -22.27
N ILE A 9 2.76 -3.04 -22.34
CA ILE A 9 1.41 -2.71 -21.88
C ILE A 9 0.50 -2.49 -23.10
N THR A 10 -0.32 -3.50 -23.42
CA THR A 10 -1.25 -3.49 -24.55
C THR A 10 -2.70 -3.23 -24.14
N SER A 11 -3.00 -3.20 -22.83
CA SER A 11 -4.37 -3.10 -22.30
C SER A 11 -4.42 -2.32 -20.98
N ILE A 12 -5.53 -1.60 -20.72
CA ILE A 12 -5.79 -0.85 -19.48
C ILE A 12 -5.57 -1.70 -18.20
N PRO A 13 -6.00 -2.98 -18.11
CA PRO A 13 -5.77 -3.80 -16.91
C PRO A 13 -4.28 -4.08 -16.62
N ASN A 14 -3.44 -4.18 -17.65
CA ASN A 14 -1.99 -4.38 -17.46
C ASN A 14 -1.31 -3.13 -16.95
N LEU A 15 -1.80 -1.94 -17.34
CA LEU A 15 -1.33 -0.67 -16.79
C LEU A 15 -1.61 -0.58 -15.28
N ILE A 16 -2.83 -0.92 -14.86
CA ILE A 16 -3.24 -0.92 -13.46
C ILE A 16 -2.40 -1.92 -12.65
N GLN A 17 -2.22 -3.15 -13.15
CA GLN A 17 -1.39 -4.15 -12.49
C GLN A 17 0.07 -3.69 -12.33
N THR A 18 0.68 -3.11 -13.37
CA THR A 18 2.08 -2.67 -13.32
C THR A 18 2.30 -1.56 -12.29
N ILE A 19 1.40 -0.57 -12.25
CA ILE A 19 1.46 0.52 -11.25
C ILE A 19 1.29 -0.06 -9.84
N LEU A 20 0.38 -1.00 -9.68
CA LEU A 20 0.06 -1.59 -8.40
C LEU A 20 1.19 -2.48 -7.86
N GLU A 21 1.83 -3.28 -8.72
CA GLU A 21 3.04 -4.03 -8.38
C GLU A 21 4.18 -3.09 -7.97
N GLY A 22 4.36 -1.97 -8.70
CA GLY A 22 5.32 -0.93 -8.33
C GLY A 22 5.02 -0.33 -6.95
N ALA A 23 3.76 0.01 -6.70
CA ALA A 23 3.31 0.56 -5.42
C ALA A 23 3.50 -0.43 -4.26
N LEU A 24 3.20 -1.72 -4.46
CA LEU A 24 3.40 -2.76 -3.44
C LEU A 24 4.88 -3.02 -3.17
N LYS A 25 5.72 -3.01 -4.21
CA LYS A 25 7.16 -3.24 -4.09
C LYS A 25 7.85 -2.21 -3.19
N ILE A 26 7.36 -0.97 -3.20
CA ILE A 26 7.86 0.12 -2.34
C ILE A 26 7.06 0.20 -1.04
N GLY A 27 5.74 0.01 -1.11
CA GLY A 27 4.83 0.17 0.01
C GLY A 27 5.02 -0.88 1.10
N MET A 28 5.27 -2.15 0.75
CA MET A 28 5.49 -3.22 1.74
C MET A 28 6.71 -2.95 2.65
N PRO A 29 7.91 -2.62 2.12
CA PRO A 29 9.05 -2.21 2.95
C PRO A 29 8.73 -0.99 3.84
N VAL A 30 8.05 0.02 3.31
CA VAL A 30 7.71 1.24 4.06
C VAL A 30 6.78 0.93 5.24
N VAL A 31 5.74 0.12 5.02
CA VAL A 31 4.83 -0.32 6.09
C VAL A 31 5.60 -1.11 7.15
N ALA A 32 6.48 -2.04 6.75
CA ALA A 32 7.30 -2.81 7.68
C ALA A 32 8.17 -1.90 8.56
N LEU A 33 8.85 -0.91 7.95
CA LEU A 33 9.65 0.08 8.69
C LEU A 33 8.80 0.92 9.65
N ALA A 34 7.60 1.34 9.22
CA ALA A 34 6.69 2.10 10.06
C ALA A 34 6.21 1.30 11.29
N VAL A 35 5.93 0.00 11.11
CA VAL A 35 5.57 -0.90 12.23
C VAL A 35 6.73 -1.05 13.20
N ILE A 36 7.95 -1.25 12.70
CA ILE A 36 9.17 -1.33 13.52
C ILE A 36 9.37 -0.02 14.31
N TYR A 37 9.21 1.13 13.66
CA TYR A 37 9.31 2.44 14.30
C TYR A 37 8.28 2.62 15.42
N CYS A 38 7.02 2.21 15.19
CA CYS A 38 5.99 2.21 16.23
C CYS A 38 6.39 1.33 17.41
N GLY A 39 6.92 0.13 17.15
CA GLY A 39 7.43 -0.77 18.19
C GLY A 39 8.50 -0.10 19.06
N PHE A 40 9.48 0.57 18.45
CA PHE A 40 10.47 1.36 19.20
C PHE A 40 9.82 2.46 20.02
N LEU A 41 8.87 3.21 19.45
CA LEU A 41 8.18 4.31 20.15
C LEU A 41 7.44 3.81 21.41
N PHE A 42 6.79 2.63 21.33
CA PHE A 42 6.18 1.98 22.50
C PHE A 42 7.21 1.61 23.58
N VAL A 43 8.34 1.01 23.18
CA VAL A 43 9.41 0.64 24.12
C VAL A 43 10.04 1.88 24.78
N PHE A 44 10.28 2.94 24.00
CA PHE A 44 10.86 4.20 24.50
C PHE A 44 9.90 4.99 25.39
N ALA A 45 8.59 4.80 25.27
CA ALA A 45 7.63 5.50 26.09
C ALA A 45 7.77 5.16 27.58
N ARG A 46 8.25 3.95 27.94
CA ARG A 46 8.57 3.53 29.33
C ARG A 46 7.53 3.94 30.37
N GLY A 47 6.24 3.88 30.04
CA GLY A 47 5.14 4.25 30.96
C GLY A 47 4.84 5.74 31.05
N ASN A 48 5.54 6.61 30.32
CA ASN A 48 5.16 8.01 30.19
C ASN A 48 3.85 8.11 29.38
N PRO A 49 2.75 8.62 29.97
CA PRO A 49 1.44 8.64 29.33
C PRO A 49 1.40 9.46 28.05
N GLU A 50 2.14 10.57 27.97
CA GLU A 50 2.17 11.42 26.77
C GLU A 50 2.86 10.70 25.59
N LYS A 51 3.98 10.02 25.87
CA LYS A 51 4.71 9.26 24.86
C LYS A 51 3.95 8.00 24.44
N LEU A 52 3.22 7.38 25.35
CA LEU A 52 2.35 6.25 25.05
C LEU A 52 1.20 6.67 24.12
N THR A 53 0.59 7.84 24.35
CA THR A 53 -0.44 8.36 23.43
C THR A 53 0.12 8.57 22.03
N LYS A 54 1.31 9.20 21.91
CA LYS A 54 1.98 9.35 20.61
C LYS A 54 2.30 8.00 19.94
N ALA A 55 2.73 7.00 20.71
CA ALA A 55 2.98 5.65 20.20
C ALA A 55 1.71 4.99 19.63
N ARG A 56 0.58 5.16 20.32
CA ARG A 56 -0.72 4.65 19.88
C ARG A 56 -1.22 5.35 18.63
N GLU A 57 -1.09 6.68 18.56
CA GLU A 57 -1.45 7.44 17.36
C GLU A 57 -0.60 7.00 16.16
N ALA A 58 0.72 6.92 16.33
CA ALA A 58 1.63 6.46 15.26
C ALA A 58 1.26 5.06 14.76
N LEU A 59 0.89 4.15 15.67
CA LEU A 59 0.44 2.81 15.30
C LEU A 59 -0.90 2.83 14.57
N LEU A 60 -1.86 3.65 14.98
CA LEU A 60 -3.13 3.82 14.26
C LEU A 60 -2.88 4.33 12.83
N TYR A 61 -2.06 5.36 12.65
CA TYR A 61 -1.72 5.86 11.32
C TYR A 61 -1.00 4.80 10.47
N THR A 62 -0.11 4.01 11.08
CA THR A 62 0.56 2.91 10.39
C THR A 62 -0.42 1.83 9.94
N LEU A 63 -1.39 1.46 10.78
CA LEU A 63 -2.45 0.51 10.43
C LEU A 63 -3.36 1.04 9.32
N ILE A 64 -3.73 2.32 9.38
CA ILE A 64 -4.51 2.97 8.33
C ILE A 64 -3.74 2.97 7.00
N GLY A 65 -2.46 3.33 7.02
CA GLY A 65 -1.61 3.30 5.83
C GLY A 65 -1.48 1.88 5.23
N ALA A 66 -1.31 0.87 6.09
CA ALA A 66 -1.28 -0.52 5.66
C ALA A 66 -2.63 -0.98 5.07
N ALA A 67 -3.75 -0.61 5.71
CA ALA A 67 -5.08 -0.92 5.22
C ALA A 67 -5.38 -0.25 3.86
N ILE A 68 -4.95 1.00 3.67
CA ILE A 68 -5.07 1.69 2.38
C ILE A 68 -4.23 1.00 1.30
N LEU A 69 -2.99 0.62 1.61
CA LEU A 69 -2.12 -0.06 0.67
C LEU A 69 -2.74 -1.39 0.19
N LEU A 70 -3.19 -2.21 1.13
CA LEU A 70 -3.84 -3.50 0.84
C LEU A 70 -5.21 -3.32 0.16
N GLY A 71 -5.99 -2.34 0.61
CA GLY A 71 -7.30 -2.02 0.06
C GLY A 71 -7.24 -1.50 -1.37
N SER A 72 -6.26 -0.64 -1.68
CA SER A 72 -6.00 -0.15 -3.04
C SER A 72 -5.70 -1.31 -3.99
N TRP A 73 -4.90 -2.28 -3.56
CA TRP A 73 -4.63 -3.48 -4.34
C TRP A 73 -5.88 -4.33 -4.59
N ALA A 74 -6.67 -4.57 -3.55
CA ALA A 74 -7.92 -5.32 -3.67
C ALA A 74 -8.91 -4.65 -4.64
N ILE A 75 -9.09 -3.33 -4.53
CA ILE A 75 -9.98 -2.56 -5.40
C ILE A 75 -9.49 -2.60 -6.86
N ALA A 76 -8.20 -2.38 -7.10
CA ALA A 76 -7.62 -2.42 -8.43
C ALA A 76 -7.78 -3.80 -9.10
N LYS A 77 -7.65 -4.88 -8.33
CA LYS A 77 -7.87 -6.25 -8.81
C LYS A 77 -9.34 -6.50 -9.16
N MET A 78 -10.28 -6.02 -8.34
CA MET A 78 -11.72 -6.11 -8.64
C MET A 78 -12.08 -5.36 -9.93
N ILE A 79 -11.58 -4.14 -10.11
CA ILE A 79 -11.81 -3.36 -11.34
C ILE A 79 -11.26 -4.11 -12.56
N SER A 80 -10.04 -4.63 -12.46
CA SER A 80 -9.40 -5.39 -13.55
C SER A 80 -10.18 -6.66 -13.91
N ALA A 81 -10.70 -7.36 -12.90
CA ALA A 81 -11.54 -8.54 -13.09
C ALA A 81 -12.86 -8.20 -13.80
N THR A 82 -13.55 -7.13 -13.39
CA THR A 82 -14.81 -6.69 -14.02
C THR A 82 -14.59 -6.27 -15.48
N VAL A 83 -13.54 -5.50 -15.76
CA VAL A 83 -13.22 -5.07 -17.14
C VAL A 83 -12.86 -6.26 -18.04
N THR A 84 -12.15 -7.26 -17.51
CA THR A 84 -11.82 -8.46 -18.28
C THR A 84 -13.04 -9.34 -18.53
N GLY A 85 -13.92 -9.49 -17.53
CA GLY A 85 -15.14 -10.29 -17.65
C GLY A 85 -16.25 -9.67 -18.51
N LEU A 86 -16.19 -8.38 -18.80
CA LEU A 86 -17.06 -7.69 -19.76
C LEU A 86 -16.52 -7.73 -21.21
N GLY A 87 -15.23 -8.02 -21.38
CA GLY A 87 -14.56 -8.07 -22.68
C GLY A 87 -14.50 -9.45 -23.33
N SER A 88 -15.02 -10.47 -22.63
CA SER A 88 -15.31 -11.82 -23.13
C SER A 88 -16.78 -11.96 -23.50
#